data_AF-A0A6B3QG49-F1
#
_entry.id   AF-A0A6B3QG49-F1
#
_cell.length_a   1.000
_cell.length_b   1.000
_cell.length_c   1.000
_cell.angle_alpha   90.00
_cell.angle_beta   90.00
_cell.angle_gamma   90.00
#
_symmetry.space_group_name_H-M   'P 1'
#
loop_
_entity.id
_entity.type
_entity.pdbx_description
1 polymer ?
#
loop_
_entity_poly.entity_id
_entity_poly.type
_entity_poly.pdbx_seq_one_letter_code
_entity_poly.pdbx_strand_id
1 'polypeptide(L)'
;MATDYYAVLGVRRDASQDEIKKAFRRLARELHPDVNPDPKTQERFKEINAAYEVLSDPQKKQVYDLGGDPLSQAAGGGAGGFGAGGFGNFSDIMDAFFGTASQRGPRSRTRRGQDAMIRIEVELDEAAFGTTKDIQVDTAVVCNTCNGEGAAPGTSAQTCDMCRGRGEVSQVTRSFLGQVMTSRPCPQCQGFGTVVPTPCPECAGDGRVRSRRTLTVKIPAGVDNGTRIQLAGEGEVGPGGGPAGDLYVEIHELPHSTFQRRGDDLHCTVTIPMTAAALGTKVPLETLDGMEEVDIRPGTQSGQSIPKHGRGVTHLRGGGRGDLIVHVEVTTPGKLDPEQERLLRELAKLRGEERPQGQFQPGQQGLFSRLKDAFNGR
;
A
#
# COMPACT_ATOMS: atom_id res chain seq x y z
N MET A 1 42.23 5.21 27.88
CA MET A 1 43.15 5.49 26.75
C MET A 1 42.27 5.80 25.55
N ALA A 2 42.40 6.97 24.94
CA ALA A 2 41.59 7.32 23.77
C ALA A 2 41.89 6.32 22.65
N THR A 3 40.87 5.61 22.17
CA THR A 3 41.01 4.63 21.10
C THR A 3 41.42 5.36 19.81
N ASP A 4 42.50 4.93 19.16
CA ASP A 4 42.92 5.49 17.87
C ASP A 4 42.05 4.90 16.75
N TYR A 5 41.05 5.64 16.29
CA TYR A 5 40.09 5.18 15.28
C TYR A 5 40.75 4.94 13.91
N TYR A 6 41.83 5.65 13.58
CA TYR A 6 42.59 5.40 12.36
C TYR A 6 43.32 4.06 12.45
N ALA A 7 43.90 3.75 13.62
CA ALA A 7 44.54 2.45 13.86
C ALA A 7 43.52 1.30 13.82
N VAL A 8 42.30 1.50 14.35
CA VAL A 8 41.21 0.50 14.32
C VAL A 8 40.80 0.15 12.89
N LEU A 9 40.71 1.14 11.99
CA LEU A 9 40.42 0.91 10.56
C LEU A 9 41.65 0.50 9.75
N GLY A 10 42.85 0.53 10.35
CA GLY A 10 44.11 0.22 9.66
C GLY A 10 44.49 1.23 8.58
N VAL A 11 44.14 2.51 8.79
CA VAL A 11 44.42 3.62 7.87
C VAL A 11 45.34 4.65 8.52
N ARG A 12 45.99 5.49 7.70
CA ARG A 12 46.79 6.60 8.20
C ARG A 12 45.89 7.77 8.63
N ARG A 13 46.38 8.66 9.49
CA ARG A 13 45.62 9.84 9.96
C ARG A 13 45.28 10.84 8.85
N ASP A 14 46.09 10.89 7.80
CA ASP A 14 45.86 11.70 6.60
C ASP A 14 44.93 11.02 5.57
N ALA A 15 44.32 9.88 5.91
CA ALA A 15 43.48 9.12 4.98
C ALA A 15 42.28 9.94 4.50
N SER A 16 42.01 9.83 3.20
CA SER A 16 40.83 10.42 2.57
C SER A 16 39.55 9.68 2.97
N GLN A 17 38.39 10.33 2.80
CA GLN A 17 37.08 9.72 3.08
C GLN A 17 36.87 8.42 2.28
N ASP A 18 37.35 8.37 1.04
CA ASP A 18 37.25 7.18 0.20
C ASP A 18 38.13 6.03 0.70
N GLU A 19 39.31 6.31 1.23
CA GLU A 19 40.20 5.32 1.84
C GLU A 19 39.59 4.75 3.12
N ILE A 20 39.00 5.59 3.96
CA ILE A 20 38.27 5.21 5.19
C ILE A 20 37.10 4.29 4.83
N LYS A 21 36.27 4.67 3.84
CA LYS A 21 35.12 3.89 3.39
C LYS A 21 35.53 2.57 2.72
N LYS A 22 36.69 2.51 2.07
CA LYS A 22 37.23 1.28 1.46
C LYS A 22 37.77 0.33 2.52
N ALA A 23 38.49 0.85 3.51
CA ALA A 23 39.00 0.07 4.64
C ALA A 23 37.86 -0.54 5.47
N PHE A 24 36.83 0.26 5.77
CA PHE A 24 35.62 -0.21 6.47
C PHE A 24 34.92 -1.34 5.69
N ARG A 25 34.68 -1.17 4.39
CA ARG A 25 34.01 -2.21 3.58
C ARG A 25 34.78 -3.52 3.49
N ARG A 26 36.11 -3.48 3.51
CA ARG A 26 36.96 -4.69 3.57
C ARG A 26 36.80 -5.39 4.92
N LEU A 27 36.99 -4.65 6.01
CA LEU A 27 36.90 -5.19 7.37
C LEU A 27 35.50 -5.67 7.74
N ALA A 28 34.45 -4.95 7.31
CA ALA A 28 33.06 -5.32 7.57
C ALA A 28 32.64 -6.62 6.87
N ARG A 29 33.28 -6.97 5.74
CA ARG A 29 33.07 -8.24 5.05
C ARG A 29 33.82 -9.39 5.72
N GLU A 30 35.02 -9.14 6.22
CA GLU A 30 35.86 -10.12 6.92
C GLU A 30 35.33 -10.47 8.32
N LEU A 31 34.73 -9.48 9.01
CA LEU A 31 34.29 -9.58 10.41
C LEU A 31 32.76 -9.64 10.54
N HIS A 32 32.02 -9.88 9.45
CA HIS A 32 30.56 -9.96 9.50
C HIS A 32 30.10 -11.13 10.38
N PRO A 33 29.10 -10.95 11.27
CA PRO A 33 28.62 -12.01 12.16
C PRO A 33 28.19 -13.30 11.45
N ASP A 34 27.64 -13.16 10.24
CA ASP A 34 27.20 -14.31 9.43
C ASP A 34 28.35 -15.10 8.81
N VAL A 35 29.52 -14.48 8.64
CA VAL A 35 30.72 -15.10 8.06
C VAL A 35 31.63 -15.63 9.15
N ASN A 36 31.64 -14.99 10.32
CA ASN A 36 32.58 -15.27 11.39
C ASN A 36 31.90 -15.12 12.78
N PRO A 37 31.29 -16.19 13.32
CA PRO A 37 30.44 -16.12 14.51
C PRO A 37 31.19 -16.06 15.85
N ASP A 38 32.53 -15.94 15.83
CA ASP A 38 33.34 -15.89 17.05
C ASP A 38 33.07 -14.62 17.89
N PRO A 39 32.95 -14.73 19.23
CA PRO A 39 32.70 -13.58 20.11
C PRO A 39 33.75 -12.45 20.00
N LYS A 40 35.02 -12.82 19.79
CA LYS A 40 36.12 -11.86 19.59
C LYS A 40 36.00 -11.08 18.27
N THR A 41 35.41 -11.69 17.26
CA THR A 41 35.18 -11.07 15.95
C THR A 41 34.05 -10.05 16.02
N GLN A 42 33.02 -10.34 16.82
CA GLN A 42 31.92 -9.41 17.09
C GLN A 42 32.37 -8.17 17.87
N GLU A 43 33.28 -8.32 18.84
CA GLU A 43 33.87 -7.18 19.56
C GLU A 43 34.66 -6.27 18.61
N ARG A 44 35.51 -6.85 17.75
CA ARG A 44 36.24 -6.10 16.72
C ARG A 44 35.31 -5.42 15.72
N PHE A 45 34.21 -6.06 15.34
CA PHE A 45 33.22 -5.47 14.45
C PHE A 45 32.55 -4.24 15.08
N LYS A 46 32.26 -4.26 16.39
CA LYS A 46 31.74 -3.10 17.12
C LYS A 46 32.74 -1.94 17.15
N GLU A 47 34.01 -2.21 17.38
CA GLU A 47 35.07 -1.19 17.36
C GLU A 47 35.22 -0.52 15.99
N ILE A 48 35.14 -1.31 14.91
CA ILE A 48 35.24 -0.82 13.54
C ILE A 48 34.02 0.02 13.13
N ASN A 49 32.82 -0.36 13.57
CA ASN A 49 31.62 0.45 13.36
C ASN A 49 31.71 1.81 14.08
N ALA A 50 32.18 1.81 15.33
CA ALA A 50 32.39 3.05 16.09
C ALA A 50 33.44 3.96 15.43
N ALA A 51 34.56 3.38 14.96
CA ALA A 51 35.59 4.12 14.24
C ALA A 51 35.07 4.72 12.92
N TYR A 52 34.27 3.97 12.17
CA TYR A 52 33.67 4.46 10.93
C TYR A 52 32.62 5.56 11.17
N GLU A 53 31.81 5.46 12.24
CA GLU A 53 30.83 6.50 12.58
C GLU A 53 31.50 7.86 12.82
N VAL A 54 32.65 7.88 13.50
CA VAL A 54 33.40 9.11 13.78
C VAL A 54 34.15 9.60 12.53
N LEU A 55 34.81 8.70 11.80
CA LEU A 55 35.69 9.10 10.69
C LEU A 55 34.97 9.33 9.36
N SER A 56 33.75 8.79 9.16
CA SER A 56 32.97 8.97 7.93
C SER A 56 32.27 10.33 7.82
N ASP A 57 32.01 10.98 8.95
CA ASP A 57 31.44 12.32 9.01
C ASP A 57 32.57 13.37 9.11
N PRO A 58 32.65 14.33 8.17
CA PRO A 58 33.68 15.37 8.19
C PRO A 58 33.71 16.21 9.47
N GLN A 59 32.56 16.47 10.10
CA GLN A 59 32.46 17.26 11.32
C GLN A 59 32.92 16.45 12.54
N LYS A 60 32.47 15.19 12.68
CA LYS A 60 32.93 14.30 13.77
C LYS A 60 34.43 13.99 13.66
N LYS A 61 34.94 13.79 12.45
CA LYS A 61 36.37 13.61 12.18
C LYS A 61 37.17 14.83 12.65
N GLN A 62 36.70 16.03 12.34
CA GLN A 62 37.37 17.26 12.77
C GLN A 62 37.39 17.42 14.30
N VAL A 63 36.29 17.10 14.98
CA VAL A 63 36.24 17.13 16.46
C VAL A 63 37.23 16.12 17.06
N TYR A 64 37.29 14.92 16.49
CA TYR A 64 38.22 13.88 16.90
C TYR A 64 39.69 14.29 16.68
N ASP A 65 40.02 14.85 15.51
CA ASP A 65 41.36 15.31 15.17
C ASP A 65 41.83 16.49 16.06
N LEU A 66 40.88 17.30 16.56
CA LEU A 66 41.13 18.38 17.52
C LEU A 66 41.20 17.91 18.98
N GLY A 67 41.08 16.60 19.24
CA GLY A 67 41.16 16.01 20.59
C GLY A 67 39.89 16.18 21.43
N GLY A 68 38.76 16.53 20.80
CA GLY A 68 37.44 16.56 21.44
C GLY A 68 36.79 15.17 21.47
N ASP A 69 35.73 15.02 22.26
CA ASP A 69 34.91 13.79 22.27
C ASP A 69 33.80 13.88 21.21
N PRO A 70 33.93 13.19 20.06
CA PRO A 70 32.97 13.25 18.95
C PRO A 70 31.63 12.56 19.27
N LEU A 71 31.55 11.79 20.37
CA LEU A 71 30.33 11.17 20.87
C LEU A 71 29.71 11.95 22.05
N SER A 72 30.38 13.00 22.57
CA SER A 72 29.82 13.83 23.63
C SER A 72 28.73 14.75 23.08
N GLN A 73 27.51 14.60 23.59
CA GLN A 73 26.32 15.36 23.22
C GLN A 73 26.37 16.85 23.63
N ALA A 74 27.53 17.36 24.08
CA ALA A 74 27.69 18.66 24.73
C ALA A 74 28.49 19.70 23.94
N ALA A 75 29.01 19.38 22.75
CA ALA A 75 29.77 20.35 21.96
C ALA A 75 29.43 20.28 20.46
N GLY A 76 28.66 21.26 19.99
CA GLY A 76 28.57 21.61 18.57
C GLY A 76 27.29 21.14 17.88
N GLY A 77 26.35 22.07 17.70
CA GLY A 77 25.17 21.85 16.86
C GLY A 77 25.54 21.74 15.38
N GLY A 78 24.80 20.90 14.65
CA GLY A 78 24.87 20.83 13.20
C GLY A 78 24.66 19.42 12.66
N ALA A 79 23.44 19.15 12.20
CA ALA A 79 23.05 18.28 11.08
C ALA A 79 23.91 17.04 10.68
N GLY A 80 23.36 15.85 10.96
CA GLY A 80 23.01 14.90 9.89
C GLY A 80 23.86 13.62 9.75
N GLY A 81 23.27 12.45 10.03
CA GLY A 81 23.85 11.16 9.62
C GLY A 81 23.25 9.94 10.31
N PHE A 82 22.16 9.42 9.75
CA PHE A 82 21.24 8.42 10.29
C PHE A 82 21.76 6.96 10.29
N GLY A 83 21.31 6.15 11.24
CA GLY A 83 20.87 4.77 10.93
C GLY A 83 21.17 3.67 11.94
N ALA A 84 20.20 3.33 12.79
CA ALA A 84 19.53 2.02 12.80
C ALA A 84 18.86 1.73 14.17
N GLY A 85 17.53 1.60 14.15
CA GLY A 85 16.81 0.81 15.15
C GLY A 85 16.24 1.56 16.35
N GLY A 86 15.00 2.05 16.20
CA GLY A 86 14.02 1.97 17.28
C GLY A 86 13.91 3.14 18.25
N PHE A 87 13.58 4.35 17.77
CA PHE A 87 12.95 5.39 18.61
C PHE A 87 12.10 6.33 17.74
N GLY A 88 10.89 5.90 17.38
CA GLY A 88 9.92 6.68 16.60
C GLY A 88 9.27 7.86 17.34
N ASN A 89 9.94 8.47 18.32
CA ASN A 89 9.39 9.53 19.17
C ASN A 89 10.36 10.68 19.47
N PHE A 90 11.55 10.72 18.85
CA PHE A 90 12.53 11.80 19.09
C PHE A 90 12.57 12.86 17.98
N SER A 91 12.02 12.57 16.79
CA SER A 91 11.85 13.56 15.72
C SER A 91 10.81 14.63 16.09
N ASP A 92 9.68 14.24 16.67
CA ASP A 92 8.62 15.16 17.10
C ASP A 92 9.06 16.09 18.26
N ILE A 93 10.00 15.62 19.09
CA ILE A 93 10.55 16.40 20.21
C ILE A 93 11.66 17.34 19.74
N MET A 94 12.45 16.94 18.74
CA MET A 94 13.47 17.79 18.13
C MET A 94 12.85 18.88 17.25
N ASP A 95 11.76 18.58 16.53
CA ASP A 95 10.96 19.56 15.77
C ASP A 95 10.24 20.57 16.68
N ALA A 96 9.86 20.16 17.89
CA ALA A 96 9.26 21.06 18.88
C ALA A 96 10.24 22.06 19.50
N PHE A 97 11.55 21.80 19.45
CA PHE A 97 12.57 22.62 20.13
C PHE A 97 13.49 23.40 19.19
N PHE A 98 13.75 22.89 17.97
CA PHE A 98 14.60 23.52 16.95
C PHE A 98 13.87 23.79 15.62
N GLY A 99 12.54 23.70 15.63
CA GLY A 99 11.70 23.99 14.47
C GLY A 99 11.96 25.40 13.95
N THR A 100 12.42 25.46 12.69
CA THR A 100 12.01 26.37 11.62
C THR A 100 11.01 27.41 12.09
N ALA A 101 11.23 28.70 11.82
CA ALA A 101 10.29 29.80 12.02
C ALA A 101 8.85 29.43 11.60
N SER A 102 8.18 28.68 12.47
CA SER A 102 6.79 28.29 12.38
C SER A 102 6.10 29.62 12.48
N GLN A 103 5.31 29.95 11.45
CA GLN A 103 4.51 31.17 11.41
C GLN A 103 3.87 31.36 12.79
N ARG A 104 4.48 32.24 13.60
CA ARG A 104 3.94 32.70 14.88
C ARG A 104 2.77 33.60 14.52
N GLY A 105 1.65 32.97 14.24
CA GLY A 105 0.44 33.60 13.77
C GLY A 105 -0.77 32.79 14.22
N PRO A 106 -1.95 33.42 14.23
CA PRO A 106 -3.18 32.73 14.54
C PRO A 106 -3.40 31.53 13.61
N ARG A 107 -3.91 30.43 14.16
CA ARG A 107 -4.28 29.24 13.37
C ARG A 107 -5.39 29.64 12.39
N SER A 108 -5.32 29.16 11.16
CA SER A 108 -6.43 29.35 10.21
C SER A 108 -7.68 28.61 10.69
N ARG A 109 -8.84 29.27 10.57
CA ARG A 109 -10.15 28.62 10.74
C ARG A 109 -10.46 27.68 9.59
N THR A 110 -10.06 28.06 8.38
CA THR A 110 -10.15 27.23 7.18
C THR A 110 -9.01 26.22 7.17
N ARG A 111 -9.36 24.94 7.11
CA ARG A 111 -8.41 23.84 6.89
C ARG A 111 -8.91 23.00 5.73
N ARG A 112 -8.01 22.34 4.99
CA ARG A 112 -8.43 21.34 3.99
C ARG A 112 -9.17 20.21 4.71
N GLY A 113 -10.25 19.73 4.10
CA GLY A 113 -10.95 18.57 4.62
C GLY A 113 -10.18 17.27 4.41
N GLN A 114 -10.67 16.23 5.07
CA GLN A 114 -10.04 14.92 5.04
C GLN A 114 -10.38 14.20 3.74
N ASP A 115 -9.43 13.39 3.26
CA ASP A 115 -9.69 12.48 2.18
C ASP A 115 -10.55 11.32 2.70
N ALA A 116 -11.48 10.87 1.87
CA ALA A 116 -12.34 9.73 2.17
C ALA A 116 -12.00 8.57 1.23
N MET A 117 -12.16 7.34 1.70
CA MET A 117 -12.07 6.15 0.87
C MET A 117 -13.33 5.32 1.04
N ILE A 118 -13.95 4.97 -0.08
CA ILE A 118 -15.10 4.07 -0.12
C ILE A 118 -14.77 2.87 -1.00
N ARG A 119 -15.40 1.74 -0.71
CA ARG A 119 -15.32 0.55 -1.55
C ARG A 119 -16.61 0.41 -2.33
N ILE A 120 -16.49 0.09 -3.61
CA ILE A 120 -17.63 -0.24 -4.45
C ILE A 120 -17.47 -1.63 -5.04
N GLU A 121 -18.57 -2.35 -5.10
CA GLU A 121 -18.61 -3.68 -5.70
C GLU A 121 -18.93 -3.54 -7.19
N VAL A 122 -18.17 -4.27 -8.00
CA VAL A 122 -18.26 -4.25 -9.46
C VAL A 122 -18.30 -5.70 -9.94
N GLU A 123 -19.21 -5.98 -10.87
CA GLU A 123 -19.30 -7.29 -11.51
C GLU A 123 -18.21 -7.44 -12.59
N LEU A 124 -17.91 -8.68 -12.99
CA LEU A 124 -16.81 -8.94 -13.94
C LEU A 124 -17.07 -8.33 -15.32
N ASP A 125 -18.32 -8.29 -15.78
CA ASP A 125 -18.74 -7.66 -17.02
C ASP A 125 -18.54 -6.14 -16.98
N GLU A 126 -18.94 -5.50 -15.88
CA GLU A 126 -18.74 -4.07 -15.63
C GLU A 126 -17.25 -3.72 -15.56
N ALA A 127 -16.44 -4.58 -14.94
CA ALA A 127 -15.00 -4.41 -14.90
C ALA A 127 -14.37 -4.59 -16.29
N ALA A 128 -14.90 -5.51 -17.11
CA ALA A 128 -14.37 -5.79 -18.45
C ALA A 128 -14.70 -4.72 -19.49
N PHE A 129 -15.90 -4.16 -19.47
CA PHE A 129 -16.35 -3.18 -20.46
C PHE A 129 -16.35 -1.73 -19.97
N GLY A 130 -16.23 -1.53 -18.66
CA GLY A 130 -16.39 -0.23 -18.01
C GLY A 130 -17.88 0.11 -17.86
N THR A 131 -18.18 0.89 -16.83
CA THR A 131 -19.55 1.30 -16.53
C THR A 131 -19.57 2.67 -15.85
N THR A 132 -20.75 3.24 -15.69
CA THR A 132 -20.97 4.46 -14.91
C THR A 132 -21.93 4.12 -13.78
N LYS A 133 -21.49 4.30 -12.54
CA LYS A 133 -22.29 4.01 -11.34
C LYS A 133 -22.53 5.27 -10.52
N ASP A 134 -23.74 5.40 -10.01
CA ASP A 134 -24.08 6.41 -9.01
C ASP A 134 -23.85 5.86 -7.61
N ILE A 135 -23.01 6.54 -6.84
CA ILE A 135 -22.67 6.20 -5.46
C ILE A 135 -23.28 7.24 -4.51
N GLN A 136 -23.79 6.78 -3.37
CA GLN A 136 -24.22 7.68 -2.30
C GLN A 136 -23.12 7.79 -1.26
N VAL A 137 -22.67 9.01 -0.99
CA VAL A 137 -21.60 9.32 -0.04
C VAL A 137 -22.12 10.26 1.02
N ASP A 138 -22.00 9.84 2.27
CA ASP A 138 -22.27 10.67 3.44
C ASP A 138 -21.00 11.47 3.76
N THR A 139 -21.02 12.77 3.44
CA THR A 139 -19.85 13.66 3.57
C THR A 139 -20.24 14.99 4.21
N ALA A 140 -19.26 15.76 4.68
CA ALA A 140 -19.51 17.14 5.08
C ALA A 140 -19.50 18.05 3.86
N VAL A 141 -20.53 18.85 3.70
CA VAL A 141 -20.68 19.86 2.65
C VAL A 141 -20.64 21.26 3.26
N VAL A 142 -20.33 22.26 2.44
CA VAL A 142 -20.39 23.67 2.88
C VAL A 142 -21.80 23.96 3.37
N CYS A 143 -21.91 24.61 4.53
CA CYS A 143 -23.21 25.02 5.06
C CYS A 143 -23.82 26.10 4.17
N ASN A 144 -25.00 25.84 3.60
CA ASN A 144 -25.68 26.78 2.70
C ASN A 144 -26.15 28.06 3.43
N THR A 145 -26.47 27.99 4.73
CA THR A 145 -26.92 29.16 5.49
C THR A 145 -25.82 30.19 5.72
N CYS A 146 -24.57 29.76 5.96
CA CYS A 146 -23.45 30.68 6.24
C CYS A 146 -22.35 30.67 5.16
N ASN A 147 -22.53 29.90 4.09
CA ASN A 147 -21.56 29.74 2.99
C ASN A 147 -20.13 29.43 3.46
N GLY A 148 -19.98 28.68 4.57
CA GLY A 148 -18.68 28.30 5.11
C GLY A 148 -18.14 29.20 6.23
N GLU A 149 -18.67 30.40 6.41
CA GLU A 149 -18.12 31.37 7.37
C GLU A 149 -18.30 30.96 8.84
N GLY A 150 -19.28 30.10 9.13
CA GLY A 150 -19.62 29.65 10.49
C GLY A 150 -20.32 30.72 11.34
N ALA A 151 -20.57 31.91 10.82
CA ALA A 151 -21.34 32.97 11.47
C ALA A 151 -22.81 32.94 11.04
N ALA A 152 -23.71 33.45 11.88
CA ALA A 152 -25.10 33.63 11.50
C ALA A 152 -25.21 34.65 10.35
N PRO A 153 -26.22 34.53 9.46
CA PRO A 153 -26.39 35.45 8.33
C PRO A 153 -26.37 36.92 8.76
N GLY A 154 -25.54 37.74 8.09
CA GLY A 154 -25.37 39.16 8.41
C GLY A 154 -24.44 39.47 9.60
N THR A 155 -23.85 38.44 10.21
CA THR A 155 -22.79 38.59 11.22
C THR A 155 -21.47 38.04 10.69
N SER A 156 -20.34 38.48 11.24
CA SER A 156 -19.01 38.06 10.78
C SER A 156 -18.06 37.84 11.95
N ALA A 157 -16.95 37.14 11.69
CA ALA A 157 -15.90 36.94 12.66
C ALA A 157 -15.25 38.29 13.02
N GLN A 158 -15.15 38.59 14.32
CA GLN A 158 -14.51 39.80 14.83
C GLN A 158 -13.12 39.49 15.38
N THR A 159 -12.22 40.48 15.34
CA THR A 159 -10.89 40.34 15.93
C THR A 159 -11.04 40.11 17.44
N CYS A 160 -10.31 39.13 17.98
CA CYS A 160 -10.37 38.82 19.40
C CYS A 160 -9.76 39.94 20.23
N ASP A 161 -10.52 40.53 21.16
CA ASP A 161 -10.05 41.63 22.00
C ASP A 161 -8.90 41.24 22.94
N MET A 162 -8.91 40.00 23.45
CA MET A 162 -7.92 39.52 24.41
C MET A 162 -6.52 39.35 23.80
N CYS A 163 -6.43 38.83 22.57
CA CYS A 163 -5.14 38.64 21.87
C CYS A 163 -4.89 39.65 20.76
N ARG A 164 -5.87 40.52 20.46
CA ARG A 164 -5.85 41.49 19.35
C ARG A 164 -5.43 40.87 18.01
N GLY A 165 -6.01 39.73 17.67
CA GLY A 165 -5.71 39.00 16.43
C GLY A 165 -4.47 38.10 16.47
N ARG A 166 -3.68 38.10 17.56
CA ARG A 166 -2.44 37.32 17.63
C ARG A 166 -2.63 35.82 17.82
N GLY A 167 -3.80 35.37 18.28
CA GLY A 167 -4.10 33.96 18.54
C GLY A 167 -3.46 33.40 19.82
N GLU A 168 -2.40 34.01 20.34
CA GLU A 168 -1.75 33.63 21.59
C GLU A 168 -1.71 34.78 22.61
N VAL A 169 -1.59 34.41 23.90
CA VAL A 169 -1.37 35.34 25.02
C VAL A 169 -0.11 34.92 25.77
N SER A 170 0.71 35.90 26.15
CA SER A 170 1.93 35.66 26.93
C SER A 170 1.57 35.54 28.41
N GLN A 171 1.86 34.38 29.01
CA GLN A 171 1.72 34.16 30.44
C GLN A 171 3.11 34.07 31.08
N VAL A 172 3.36 34.93 32.08
CA VAL A 172 4.59 34.87 32.88
C VAL A 172 4.46 33.71 33.86
N THR A 173 5.29 32.69 33.69
CA THR A 173 5.35 31.55 34.60
C THR A 173 6.62 31.68 35.46
N ARG A 174 6.47 31.62 36.79
CA ARG A 174 7.62 31.59 37.70
C ARG A 174 8.22 30.18 37.69
N SER A 175 9.45 30.08 37.24
CA SER A 175 10.25 28.85 37.26
C SER A 175 11.34 28.96 38.33
N PHE A 176 11.98 27.83 38.67
CA PHE A 176 13.10 27.80 39.60
C PHE A 176 14.33 28.60 39.11
N LEU A 177 14.41 28.91 37.80
CA LEU A 177 15.47 29.71 37.16
C LEU A 177 15.07 31.19 36.96
N GLY A 178 13.91 31.63 37.45
CA GLY A 178 13.40 32.98 37.27
C GLY A 178 12.06 33.04 36.52
N GLN A 179 11.69 34.24 36.06
CA GLN A 179 10.45 34.46 35.31
C GLN A 179 10.64 34.11 33.84
N VAL A 180 9.93 33.10 33.33
CA VAL A 180 9.93 32.73 31.92
C VAL A 180 8.58 33.10 31.31
N MET A 181 8.59 33.84 30.20
CA MET A 181 7.38 34.11 29.42
C MET A 181 7.09 32.91 28.53
N THR A 182 5.96 32.25 28.76
CA THR A 182 5.46 31.16 27.93
C THR A 182 4.25 31.65 27.14
N SER A 183 4.24 31.47 25.83
CA SER A 183 3.03 31.73 25.04
C SER A 183 2.04 30.57 25.17
N ARG A 184 0.76 30.89 25.27
CA ARG A 184 -0.34 29.93 25.29
C ARG A 184 -1.42 30.37 24.31
N PRO A 185 -2.15 29.43 23.67
CA PRO A 185 -3.31 29.79 22.86
C PRO A 185 -4.28 30.66 23.66
N CYS A 186 -4.75 31.75 23.06
CA CYS A 186 -5.71 32.65 23.69
C CYS A 186 -6.98 31.87 24.06
N PRO A 187 -7.46 31.91 25.32
CA PRO A 187 -8.62 31.11 25.74
C PRO A 187 -9.93 31.56 25.06
N GLN A 188 -10.04 32.83 24.66
CA GLN A 188 -11.24 33.38 24.03
C GLN A 188 -11.38 32.96 22.55
N CYS A 189 -10.27 32.95 21.80
CA CYS A 189 -10.28 32.58 20.38
C CYS A 189 -9.65 31.23 20.08
N GLN A 190 -9.20 30.49 21.10
CA GLN A 190 -8.59 29.16 21.00
C GLN A 190 -7.40 29.07 20.03
N GLY A 191 -6.71 30.17 19.75
CA GLY A 191 -5.63 30.20 18.77
C GLY A 191 -5.97 30.85 17.43
N PHE A 192 -7.25 31.11 17.13
CA PHE A 192 -7.67 31.57 15.79
C PHE A 192 -7.52 33.09 15.56
N GLY A 193 -7.24 33.89 16.59
CA GLY A 193 -7.13 35.35 16.47
C GLY A 193 -8.46 36.10 16.29
N THR A 194 -9.51 35.44 15.81
CA THR A 194 -10.87 35.98 15.69
C THR A 194 -11.89 35.21 16.56
N VAL A 195 -13.04 35.80 16.84
CA VAL A 195 -14.16 35.19 17.57
C VAL A 195 -15.41 35.33 16.70
N VAL A 196 -16.25 34.31 16.66
CA VAL A 196 -17.58 34.37 16.02
C VAL A 196 -18.60 34.56 17.15
N PRO A 197 -19.12 35.79 17.37
CA PRO A 197 -20.01 36.04 18.50
C PRO A 197 -21.35 35.32 18.37
N THR A 198 -21.86 35.24 17.14
CA THR A 198 -23.13 34.60 16.81
C THR A 198 -22.86 33.45 15.84
N PRO A 199 -22.66 32.21 16.34
CA PRO A 199 -22.41 31.06 15.48
C PRO A 199 -23.65 30.76 14.62
N CYS A 200 -23.42 30.23 13.42
CA CYS A 200 -24.51 29.79 12.55
C CYS A 200 -25.34 28.69 13.23
N PRO A 201 -26.68 28.78 13.24
CA PRO A 201 -27.54 27.81 13.91
C PRO A 201 -27.53 26.42 13.26
N GLU A 202 -27.24 26.34 11.95
CA GLU A 202 -27.27 25.08 11.19
C GLU A 202 -25.98 24.25 11.40
N CYS A 203 -24.81 24.89 11.37
CA CYS A 203 -23.51 24.22 11.49
C CYS A 203 -22.83 24.41 12.86
N ALA A 204 -23.49 25.11 13.79
CA ALA A 204 -22.96 25.45 15.12
C ALA A 204 -21.57 26.10 15.10
N GLY A 205 -21.23 26.82 14.03
CA GLY A 205 -19.93 27.49 13.86
C GLY A 205 -18.85 26.70 13.12
N ASP A 206 -19.11 25.47 12.67
CA ASP A 206 -18.12 24.65 11.96
C ASP A 206 -17.98 25.03 10.46
N GLY A 207 -18.94 25.75 9.90
CA GLY A 207 -18.95 26.16 8.47
C GLY A 207 -19.35 25.04 7.50
N ARG A 208 -19.68 23.85 7.99
CA ARG A 208 -20.06 22.68 7.20
C ARG A 208 -21.13 21.85 7.90
N VAL A 209 -21.88 21.08 7.13
CA VAL A 209 -22.95 20.21 7.63
C VAL A 209 -22.83 18.83 7.00
N ARG A 210 -23.24 17.78 7.71
CA ARG A 210 -23.29 16.43 7.13
C ARG A 210 -24.46 16.34 6.17
N SER A 211 -24.20 15.88 4.96
CA SER A 211 -25.21 15.68 3.93
C SER A 211 -24.88 14.45 3.10
N ARG A 212 -25.91 13.80 2.58
CA ARG A 212 -25.79 12.69 1.64
C ARG A 212 -25.77 13.23 0.22
N ARG A 213 -24.73 12.91 -0.53
CA ARG A 213 -24.58 13.30 -1.95
C ARG A 213 -24.60 12.06 -2.82
N THR A 214 -25.20 12.17 -3.99
CA THR A 214 -25.06 11.19 -5.06
C THR A 214 -23.96 11.68 -6.00
N LEU A 215 -22.95 10.87 -6.24
CA LEU A 215 -21.86 11.15 -7.17
C LEU A 215 -21.86 10.10 -8.28
N THR A 216 -21.69 10.54 -9.51
CA THR A 216 -21.59 9.65 -10.66
C THR A 216 -20.12 9.35 -10.94
N VAL A 217 -19.74 8.07 -10.84
CA VAL A 217 -18.36 7.61 -11.03
C VAL A 217 -18.26 6.82 -12.32
N LYS A 218 -17.37 7.28 -13.21
CA LYS A 218 -17.03 6.56 -14.43
C LYS A 218 -15.92 5.56 -14.14
N ILE A 219 -16.26 4.28 -14.22
CA ILE A 219 -15.35 3.16 -14.02
C ILE A 219 -14.79 2.78 -15.39
N PRO A 220 -13.47 2.94 -15.62
CA PRO A 220 -12.87 2.56 -16.91
C PRO A 220 -12.91 1.04 -17.11
N ALA A 221 -12.91 0.61 -18.37
CA ALA A 221 -12.75 -0.79 -18.71
C ALA A 221 -11.37 -1.29 -18.27
N GLY A 222 -11.30 -2.53 -17.79
CA GLY A 222 -10.07 -3.17 -17.35
C GLY A 222 -9.65 -2.88 -15.92
N VAL A 223 -10.49 -2.24 -15.11
CA VAL A 223 -10.18 -2.07 -13.68
C VAL A 223 -9.99 -3.43 -13.01
N ASP A 224 -8.98 -3.54 -12.15
CA ASP A 224 -8.71 -4.74 -11.35
C ASP A 224 -9.10 -4.51 -9.88
N ASN A 225 -9.23 -5.58 -9.13
CA ASN A 225 -9.51 -5.54 -7.70
C ASN A 225 -8.45 -4.72 -6.95
N GLY A 226 -8.89 -3.77 -6.12
CA GLY A 226 -8.00 -2.84 -5.41
C GLY A 226 -7.58 -1.60 -6.23
N THR A 227 -8.02 -1.46 -7.48
CA THR A 227 -7.82 -0.23 -8.25
C THR A 227 -8.52 0.93 -7.56
N ARG A 228 -7.84 2.09 -7.47
CA ARG A 228 -8.38 3.30 -6.83
C ARG A 228 -8.61 4.40 -7.84
N ILE A 229 -9.85 4.88 -7.90
CA ILE A 229 -10.26 6.03 -8.72
C ILE A 229 -10.34 7.25 -7.81
N GLN A 230 -9.61 8.31 -8.15
CA GLN A 230 -9.61 9.57 -7.40
C GLN A 230 -10.66 10.53 -7.98
N LEU A 231 -11.56 11.00 -7.13
CA LEU A 231 -12.51 12.07 -7.42
C LEU A 231 -12.04 13.32 -6.65
N ALA A 232 -11.30 14.18 -7.36
CA ALA A 232 -10.68 15.35 -6.77
C ALA A 232 -11.72 16.35 -6.26
N GLY A 233 -11.58 16.82 -5.02
CA GLY A 233 -12.48 17.78 -4.40
C GLY A 233 -13.87 17.23 -4.04
N GLU A 234 -14.13 15.93 -4.21
CA GLU A 234 -15.39 15.28 -3.83
C GLU A 234 -15.35 14.61 -2.45
N GLY A 235 -14.26 14.81 -1.70
CA GLY A 235 -14.12 14.35 -0.33
C GLY A 235 -14.86 15.24 0.69
N GLU A 236 -14.39 15.23 1.94
CA GLU A 236 -15.02 16.00 3.00
C GLU A 236 -14.65 17.49 2.88
N VAL A 237 -15.62 18.40 2.98
CA VAL A 237 -15.34 19.85 3.10
C VAL A 237 -14.65 20.11 4.44
N GLY A 238 -13.56 20.88 4.43
CA GLY A 238 -12.83 21.14 5.66
C GLY A 238 -13.54 22.13 6.60
N PRO A 239 -13.20 22.12 7.90
CA PRO A 239 -13.74 23.08 8.86
C PRO A 239 -13.54 24.53 8.42
N GLY A 240 -14.49 25.40 8.79
CA GLY A 240 -14.53 26.81 8.41
C GLY A 240 -14.77 27.05 6.93
N GLY A 241 -15.39 26.09 6.22
CA GLY A 241 -15.60 26.19 4.77
C GLY A 241 -14.32 26.05 3.96
N GLY A 242 -13.31 25.37 4.50
CA GLY A 242 -12.05 25.12 3.79
C GLY A 242 -12.24 24.17 2.60
N PRO A 243 -11.23 24.08 1.70
CA PRO A 243 -11.33 23.28 0.49
C PRO A 243 -11.61 21.81 0.82
N ALA A 244 -12.38 21.15 -0.04
CA ALA A 244 -12.69 19.74 0.12
C ALA A 244 -11.44 18.86 -0.04
N GLY A 245 -11.45 17.73 0.67
CA GLY A 245 -10.54 16.62 0.41
C GLY A 245 -10.89 15.90 -0.89
N ASP A 246 -10.19 14.80 -1.15
CA ASP A 246 -10.47 13.93 -2.28
C ASP A 246 -11.23 12.67 -1.84
N LEU A 247 -12.03 12.12 -2.74
CA LEU A 247 -12.70 10.85 -2.53
C LEU A 247 -12.01 9.77 -3.38
N TYR A 248 -11.49 8.75 -2.72
CA TYR A 248 -10.91 7.57 -3.36
C TYR A 248 -11.95 6.44 -3.39
N VAL A 249 -12.27 5.99 -4.59
CA VAL A 249 -13.17 4.87 -4.81
C VAL A 249 -12.32 3.64 -5.11
N GLU A 250 -12.25 2.72 -4.17
CA GLU A 250 -11.55 1.44 -4.33
C GLU A 250 -12.51 0.40 -4.92
N ILE A 251 -12.12 -0.19 -6.05
CA ILE A 251 -12.90 -1.21 -6.75
C ILE A 251 -12.72 -2.55 -6.06
N HIS A 252 -13.84 -3.22 -5.77
CA HIS A 252 -13.88 -4.60 -5.33
C HIS A 252 -14.62 -5.46 -6.36
N GLU A 253 -13.87 -6.31 -7.08
CA GLU A 253 -14.47 -7.21 -8.09
C GLU A 253 -15.16 -8.39 -7.39
N LEU A 254 -16.43 -8.61 -7.73
CA LEU A 254 -17.19 -9.75 -7.22
C LEU A 254 -16.78 -11.05 -7.93
N PRO A 255 -16.66 -12.18 -7.21
CA PRO A 255 -16.40 -13.47 -7.83
C PRO A 255 -17.50 -13.83 -8.84
N HIS A 256 -17.11 -14.17 -10.07
CA HIS A 256 -18.04 -14.62 -11.10
C HIS A 256 -18.31 -16.13 -10.97
N SER A 257 -19.52 -16.58 -11.31
CA SER A 257 -19.94 -17.98 -11.19
C SER A 257 -19.19 -18.91 -12.15
N THR A 258 -18.93 -18.43 -13.37
CA THR A 258 -18.32 -19.23 -14.46
C THR A 258 -16.84 -18.95 -14.66
N PHE A 259 -16.38 -17.73 -14.33
CA PHE A 259 -15.08 -17.22 -14.77
C PHE A 259 -14.21 -16.87 -13.57
N GLN A 260 -12.95 -17.28 -13.64
CA GLN A 260 -11.91 -16.83 -12.74
C GLN A 260 -10.96 -15.91 -13.51
N ARG A 261 -10.87 -14.65 -13.11
CA ARG A 261 -9.93 -13.69 -13.68
C ARG A 261 -8.52 -13.93 -13.16
N ARG A 262 -7.53 -13.87 -14.05
CA ARG A 262 -6.09 -13.85 -13.73
C ARG A 262 -5.39 -12.79 -14.57
N GLY A 263 -5.16 -11.62 -13.99
CA GLY A 263 -4.71 -10.45 -14.75
C GLY A 263 -5.79 -10.04 -15.74
N ASP A 264 -5.47 -10.04 -17.03
CA ASP A 264 -6.43 -9.70 -18.09
C ASP A 264 -7.07 -10.93 -18.74
N ASP A 265 -6.60 -12.14 -18.40
CA ASP A 265 -7.13 -13.39 -18.93
C ASP A 265 -8.24 -13.94 -18.03
N LEU A 266 -9.20 -14.61 -18.67
CA LEU A 266 -10.28 -15.32 -18.00
C LEU A 266 -10.05 -16.82 -18.10
N HIS A 267 -10.41 -17.53 -17.04
CA HIS A 267 -10.37 -18.98 -17.01
C HIS A 267 -11.73 -19.54 -16.64
N CYS A 268 -12.17 -20.57 -17.36
CA CYS A 268 -13.30 -21.39 -16.95
C CYS A 268 -12.97 -22.86 -17.17
N THR A 269 -13.68 -23.73 -16.47
CA THR A 269 -13.56 -25.18 -16.67
C THR A 269 -14.85 -25.71 -17.27
N VAL A 270 -14.76 -26.40 -18.39
CA VAL A 270 -15.87 -27.14 -18.98
C VAL A 270 -15.72 -28.61 -18.67
N THR A 271 -16.73 -29.17 -18.03
CA THR A 271 -16.77 -30.60 -17.70
C THR A 271 -17.54 -31.35 -18.78
N ILE A 272 -16.89 -32.29 -19.46
CA ILE A 272 -17.49 -33.06 -20.55
C ILE A 272 -17.38 -34.58 -20.32
N PRO A 273 -18.37 -35.38 -20.76
CA PRO A 273 -18.28 -36.84 -20.69
C PRO A 273 -17.13 -37.40 -21.54
N MET A 274 -16.56 -38.53 -21.12
CA MET A 274 -15.48 -39.21 -21.89
C MET A 274 -15.83 -39.49 -23.35
N THR A 275 -17.10 -39.80 -23.64
CA THR A 275 -17.57 -40.10 -25.00
C THR A 275 -17.56 -38.87 -25.88
N ALA A 276 -17.98 -37.72 -25.34
CA ALA A 276 -17.95 -36.43 -26.04
C ALA A 276 -16.51 -35.97 -26.28
N ALA A 277 -15.61 -36.17 -25.32
CA ALA A 277 -14.18 -35.88 -25.49
C ALA A 277 -13.52 -36.78 -26.55
N ALA A 278 -13.88 -38.07 -26.56
CA ALA A 278 -13.33 -39.04 -27.52
C ALA A 278 -13.82 -38.81 -28.95
N LEU A 279 -15.12 -38.54 -29.13
CA LEU A 279 -15.76 -38.38 -30.45
C LEU A 279 -15.72 -36.95 -30.99
N GLY A 280 -15.46 -35.98 -30.12
CA GLY A 280 -15.59 -34.56 -30.43
C GLY A 280 -17.03 -34.06 -30.29
N THR A 281 -17.18 -32.80 -29.92
CA THR A 281 -18.49 -32.16 -29.78
C THR A 281 -18.33 -30.63 -29.81
N LYS A 282 -19.45 -29.93 -29.90
CA LYS A 282 -19.49 -28.47 -29.72
C LYS A 282 -20.32 -28.16 -28.48
N VAL A 283 -19.75 -27.35 -27.59
CA VAL A 283 -20.41 -26.95 -26.34
C VAL A 283 -20.68 -25.45 -26.39
N PRO A 284 -21.94 -25.01 -26.18
CA PRO A 284 -22.23 -23.58 -26.06
C PRO A 284 -21.66 -23.05 -24.74
N LEU A 285 -21.03 -21.88 -24.80
CA LEU A 285 -20.46 -21.15 -23.68
C LEU A 285 -20.99 -19.72 -23.70
N GLU A 286 -21.60 -19.30 -22.60
CA GLU A 286 -22.00 -17.92 -22.40
C GLU A 286 -20.76 -17.12 -21.96
N THR A 287 -20.21 -16.34 -22.88
CA THR A 287 -19.09 -15.43 -22.62
C THR A 287 -19.59 -14.05 -22.22
N LEU A 288 -18.69 -13.16 -21.77
CA LEU A 288 -19.04 -11.76 -21.50
C LEU A 288 -19.53 -11.00 -22.75
N ASP A 289 -19.21 -11.50 -23.95
CA ASP A 289 -19.63 -10.92 -25.24
C ASP A 289 -20.90 -11.57 -25.82
N GLY A 290 -21.48 -12.54 -25.10
CA GLY A 290 -22.61 -13.35 -25.55
C GLY A 290 -22.26 -14.82 -25.78
N MET A 291 -23.18 -15.55 -26.41
CA MET A 291 -23.06 -16.99 -26.63
C MET A 291 -22.06 -17.33 -27.74
N GLU A 292 -21.09 -18.19 -27.43
CA GLU A 292 -20.14 -18.75 -28.38
C GLU A 292 -20.09 -20.28 -28.32
N GLU A 293 -19.69 -20.92 -29.41
CA GLU A 293 -19.43 -22.37 -29.42
C GLU A 293 -17.94 -22.67 -29.15
N VAL A 294 -17.69 -23.56 -28.20
CA VAL A 294 -16.37 -24.17 -27.95
C VAL A 294 -16.31 -25.50 -28.71
N ASP A 295 -15.40 -25.57 -29.68
CA ASP A 295 -15.16 -26.78 -30.47
C ASP A 295 -14.22 -27.73 -29.72
N ILE A 296 -14.75 -28.85 -29.24
CA ILE A 296 -14.00 -29.93 -28.61
C ILE A 296 -13.61 -30.91 -29.69
N ARG A 297 -12.33 -30.91 -30.05
CA ARG A 297 -11.80 -31.82 -31.07
C ARG A 297 -11.84 -33.28 -30.58
N PRO A 298 -12.07 -34.26 -31.47
CA PRO A 298 -12.00 -35.66 -31.11
C PRO A 298 -10.64 -36.01 -30.48
N GLY A 299 -10.66 -36.78 -29.39
CA GLY A 299 -9.47 -37.17 -28.65
C GLY A 299 -8.95 -36.12 -27.66
N THR A 300 -9.72 -35.07 -27.36
CA THR A 300 -9.37 -34.06 -26.35
C THR A 300 -9.14 -34.73 -24.98
N GLN A 301 -8.04 -34.37 -24.32
CA GLN A 301 -7.65 -34.94 -23.03
C GLN A 301 -8.08 -34.03 -21.87
N SER A 302 -8.26 -34.61 -20.68
CA SER A 302 -8.49 -33.83 -19.45
C SER A 302 -7.26 -32.97 -19.13
N GLY A 303 -7.49 -31.74 -18.69
CA GLY A 303 -6.47 -30.73 -18.44
C GLY A 303 -6.00 -29.97 -19.70
N GLN A 304 -6.50 -30.32 -20.90
CA GLN A 304 -6.21 -29.55 -22.10
C GLN A 304 -6.92 -28.19 -22.04
N SER A 305 -6.19 -27.12 -22.41
CA SER A 305 -6.72 -25.76 -22.47
C SER A 305 -7.00 -25.34 -23.92
N ILE A 306 -8.16 -24.74 -24.16
CA ILE A 306 -8.58 -24.18 -25.45
C ILE A 306 -8.67 -22.66 -25.29
N PRO A 307 -7.70 -21.90 -25.83
CA PRO A 307 -7.75 -20.44 -25.78
C PRO A 307 -8.75 -19.88 -26.80
N LYS A 308 -9.47 -18.85 -26.39
CA LYS A 308 -10.35 -18.01 -27.20
C LYS A 308 -9.81 -16.59 -27.15
N HIS A 309 -9.18 -16.17 -28.24
CA HIS A 309 -8.43 -14.92 -28.28
C HIS A 309 -9.33 -13.68 -28.21
N GLY A 310 -8.93 -12.68 -27.42
CA GLY A 310 -9.64 -11.40 -27.30
C GLY A 310 -10.99 -11.49 -26.57
N ARG A 311 -11.22 -12.57 -25.82
CA ARG A 311 -12.44 -12.83 -25.04
C ARG A 311 -12.24 -12.69 -23.52
N GLY A 312 -11.08 -12.18 -23.09
CA GLY A 312 -10.78 -11.86 -21.71
C GLY A 312 -11.22 -10.46 -21.29
N VAL A 313 -10.52 -9.84 -20.35
CA VAL A 313 -10.80 -8.49 -19.84
C VAL A 313 -10.04 -7.45 -20.67
N THR A 314 -10.61 -6.25 -20.83
CA THR A 314 -9.93 -5.12 -21.49
C THR A 314 -8.70 -4.69 -20.70
N HIS A 315 -7.62 -4.34 -21.38
CA HIS A 315 -6.43 -3.80 -20.70
C HIS A 315 -6.70 -2.37 -20.20
N LEU A 316 -6.44 -2.09 -18.93
CA LEU A 316 -6.62 -0.75 -18.35
C LEU A 316 -5.74 0.31 -19.04
N ARG A 317 -4.55 -0.10 -19.49
CA ARG A 317 -3.54 0.75 -20.15
C ARG A 317 -3.08 0.09 -21.44
N GLY A 318 -3.87 0.22 -22.50
CA GLY A 318 -3.53 -0.33 -23.81
C GLY A 318 -4.74 -0.44 -24.72
N GLY A 319 -4.52 -1.04 -25.88
CA GLY A 319 -5.61 -1.49 -26.75
C GLY A 319 -5.72 -3.01 -26.70
N GLY A 320 -6.94 -3.52 -26.85
CA GLY A 320 -7.21 -4.96 -26.88
C GLY A 320 -7.71 -5.53 -25.55
N ARG A 321 -7.85 -6.84 -25.54
CA ARG A 321 -8.35 -7.64 -24.42
C ARG A 321 -7.45 -8.85 -24.25
N GLY A 322 -7.41 -9.38 -23.03
CA GLY A 322 -6.85 -10.70 -22.77
C GLY A 322 -7.66 -11.82 -23.42
N ASP A 323 -7.31 -13.05 -23.08
CA ASP A 323 -7.89 -14.25 -23.67
C ASP A 323 -8.78 -14.99 -22.67
N LEU A 324 -9.75 -15.75 -23.19
CA LEU A 324 -10.51 -16.71 -22.40
C LEU A 324 -9.90 -18.10 -22.58
N ILE A 325 -9.44 -18.71 -21.51
CA ILE A 325 -8.79 -20.01 -21.49
C ILE A 325 -9.77 -21.02 -20.90
N VAL A 326 -10.35 -21.84 -21.78
CA VAL A 326 -11.29 -22.90 -21.39
C VAL A 326 -10.51 -24.17 -21.07
N HIS A 327 -10.51 -24.59 -19.81
CA HIS A 327 -9.92 -25.84 -19.37
C HIS A 327 -10.92 -26.98 -19.52
N VAL A 328 -10.52 -28.08 -20.15
CA VAL A 328 -11.40 -29.23 -20.34
C VAL A 328 -11.17 -30.23 -19.23
N GLU A 329 -12.23 -30.58 -18.49
CA GLU A 329 -12.24 -31.67 -17.53
C GLU A 329 -13.08 -32.82 -18.08
N VAL A 330 -12.44 -33.98 -18.29
CA VAL A 330 -13.14 -35.15 -18.82
C VAL A 330 -13.61 -36.03 -17.66
N THR A 331 -14.93 -36.24 -17.57
CA THR A 331 -15.54 -37.10 -16.57
C THR A 331 -15.76 -38.51 -17.12
N THR A 332 -15.16 -39.49 -16.46
CA THR A 332 -15.45 -40.91 -16.66
C THR A 332 -16.81 -41.25 -16.03
N PRO A 333 -17.70 -41.98 -16.73
CA PRO A 333 -18.99 -42.35 -16.19
C PRO A 333 -18.82 -43.23 -14.95
N GLY A 334 -19.64 -42.97 -13.93
CA GLY A 334 -19.64 -43.71 -12.68
C GLY A 334 -20.43 -45.01 -12.77
N LYS A 335 -21.69 -44.99 -12.30
CA LYS A 335 -22.57 -46.16 -12.36
C LYS A 335 -23.00 -46.42 -13.80
N LEU A 336 -22.80 -47.66 -14.26
CA LEU A 336 -23.14 -48.11 -15.60
C LEU A 336 -24.28 -49.12 -15.53
N ASP A 337 -25.17 -49.09 -16.51
CA ASP A 337 -26.14 -50.18 -16.73
C ASP A 337 -25.48 -51.37 -17.49
N PRO A 338 -26.13 -52.54 -17.55
CA PRO A 338 -25.56 -53.72 -18.21
C PRO A 338 -25.22 -53.53 -19.69
N GLU A 339 -25.94 -52.65 -20.40
CA GLU A 339 -25.71 -52.40 -21.82
C GLU A 339 -24.50 -51.47 -22.02
N GLN A 340 -24.40 -50.40 -21.23
CA GLN A 340 -23.26 -49.48 -21.20
C GLN A 340 -21.97 -50.20 -20.82
N GLU A 341 -22.02 -51.07 -19.81
CA GLU A 341 -20.86 -51.88 -19.41
C GLU A 341 -20.43 -52.82 -20.54
N ARG A 342 -21.39 -53.48 -21.21
CA ARG A 342 -21.11 -54.35 -22.36
C ARG A 342 -20.38 -53.58 -23.46
N LEU A 343 -20.84 -52.37 -23.81
CA LEU A 343 -20.25 -51.53 -24.85
C LEU A 343 -18.83 -51.06 -24.48
N LEU A 344 -18.60 -50.67 -23.22
CA LEU A 344 -17.27 -50.25 -22.77
C LEU A 344 -16.27 -51.42 -22.74
N ARG A 345 -16.70 -52.63 -22.38
CA ARG A 345 -15.88 -53.84 -22.47
C ARG A 345 -15.52 -54.18 -23.91
N GLU A 346 -16.47 -54.06 -24.84
CA GLU A 346 -16.23 -54.27 -26.27
C GLU A 346 -15.23 -53.26 -26.83
N LEU A 347 -15.35 -51.99 -26.46
CA LEU A 347 -14.39 -50.95 -26.80
C LEU A 347 -12.99 -51.25 -26.25
N ALA A 348 -12.89 -51.67 -24.98
CA ALA A 348 -11.62 -52.03 -24.36
C ALA A 348 -10.94 -53.21 -25.08
N LYS A 349 -11.72 -54.22 -25.50
CA LYS A 349 -11.22 -55.35 -26.29
C LYS A 349 -10.67 -54.92 -27.65
N LEU A 350 -11.40 -54.07 -28.37
CA LEU A 350 -10.97 -53.54 -29.68
C LEU A 350 -9.68 -52.71 -29.59
N ARG A 351 -9.47 -52.01 -28.48
CA ARG A 351 -8.28 -51.20 -28.22
C ARG A 351 -7.13 -51.96 -27.57
N GLY A 352 -7.34 -53.22 -27.17
CA GLY A 352 -6.34 -54.00 -26.42
C GLY A 352 -6.11 -53.51 -24.99
N GLU A 353 -7.09 -52.84 -24.38
CA GLU A 353 -6.99 -52.15 -23.09
C GLU A 353 -7.59 -52.98 -21.92
N GLU A 354 -7.84 -54.27 -22.10
CA GLU A 354 -8.44 -55.14 -21.07
C GLU A 354 -7.55 -55.32 -19.83
N ARG A 355 -6.22 -55.14 -19.97
CA ARG A 355 -5.22 -55.25 -18.90
C ARG A 355 -4.20 -54.11 -19.01
N PRO A 356 -4.55 -52.88 -18.62
CA PRO A 356 -3.63 -51.75 -18.71
C PRO A 356 -2.46 -51.95 -17.74
N GLN A 357 -1.23 -51.75 -18.22
CA GLN A 357 -0.05 -51.67 -17.36
C GLN A 357 0.05 -50.23 -16.83
N GLY A 358 -0.35 -50.01 -15.58
CA GLY A 358 -0.20 -48.71 -14.94
C GLY A 358 1.27 -48.37 -14.71
N GLN A 359 1.68 -47.14 -15.04
CA GLN A 359 2.97 -46.60 -14.61
C GLN A 359 2.81 -45.92 -13.25
N PHE A 360 3.39 -46.51 -12.22
CA PHE A 360 3.41 -45.91 -10.88
C PHE A 360 4.67 -45.07 -10.74
N GLN A 361 4.50 -43.74 -10.69
CA GLN A 361 5.57 -42.83 -10.29
C GLN A 361 5.46 -42.60 -8.78
N PRO A 362 6.58 -42.41 -8.05
CA PRO A 362 6.53 -41.93 -6.67
C PRO A 362 5.66 -40.68 -6.68
N GLY A 363 4.55 -40.69 -5.91
CA GLY A 363 3.61 -39.59 -5.90
C GLY A 363 4.39 -38.29 -5.76
N GLN A 364 4.26 -37.38 -6.73
CA GLN A 364 4.89 -36.08 -6.62
C GLN A 364 4.44 -35.52 -5.28
N GLN A 365 5.37 -35.51 -4.32
CA GLN A 365 5.12 -34.90 -3.04
C GLN A 365 4.67 -33.49 -3.39
N GLY A 366 3.44 -33.11 -3.00
CA GLY A 366 2.79 -31.90 -3.45
C GLY A 366 3.68 -30.67 -3.31
N LEU A 367 3.28 -29.54 -3.90
CA LEU A 367 4.02 -28.27 -3.97
C LEU A 367 4.80 -27.87 -2.69
N PHE A 368 4.40 -28.33 -1.51
CA PHE A 368 5.11 -28.23 -0.23
C PHE A 368 6.46 -28.96 -0.12
N SER A 369 6.71 -30.04 -0.86
CA SER A 369 8.00 -30.77 -0.81
C SER A 369 9.10 -30.05 -1.59
N ARG A 370 8.75 -29.45 -2.73
CA ARG A 370 9.69 -28.65 -3.53
C ARG A 370 10.19 -27.45 -2.73
N LEU A 371 9.37 -26.92 -1.82
CA LEU A 371 9.79 -25.90 -0.86
C LEU A 371 10.72 -26.49 0.21
N LYS A 372 10.45 -27.70 0.72
CA LYS A 372 11.28 -28.35 1.75
C LYS A 372 12.63 -28.84 1.22
N ASP A 373 12.69 -29.29 -0.02
CA ASP A 373 13.93 -29.70 -0.69
C ASP A 373 14.81 -28.50 -1.06
N ALA A 374 14.21 -27.32 -1.29
CA ALA A 374 14.95 -26.06 -1.43
C ALA A 374 15.53 -25.55 -0.10
N PHE A 375 14.98 -25.95 1.05
CA PHE A 375 15.47 -25.58 2.39
C PHE A 375 16.40 -26.62 3.03
N ASN A 376 16.37 -27.88 2.59
CA ASN A 376 17.22 -28.96 3.10
C ASN A 376 18.48 -29.24 2.27
N GLY A 377 18.76 -28.44 1.25
CA GLY A 377 20.04 -28.44 0.53
C GLY A 377 21.10 -27.62 1.25
N ARG A 378 21.69 -28.16 2.32
CA ARG A 378 23.00 -27.76 2.84
C ARG A 378 23.79 -28.96 3.31
#